data_AF-A0A2I0M3W1-F1
#
_entry.id   AF-A0A2I0M3W1-F1
#
_cell.length_a   1.000
_cell.length_b   1.000
_cell.length_c   1.000
_cell.angle_alpha   90.00
_cell.angle_beta   90.00
_cell.angle_gamma   90.00
#
_symmetry.space_group_name_H-M   'P 1'
#
loop_
_entity.id
_entity.type
_entity.pdbx_description
1 polymer ?
#
loop_
_entity_poly.entity_id
_entity_poly.type
_entity_poly.pdbx_seq_one_letter_code
_entity_poly.pdbx_strand_id
1 'polypeptide(L)'
;MDGLIAASQLQLLSLPTRYILGTIATHNCGGMSTISIVLPRANRSEELPSVSPLLSLTSTSSRNCLAQKKSCQTAKISTAEAASQSHTSRDAGVQADRSEDAAQDFQQEAHVDYAGLLSFLQRAEDTVIKELNKNWRSRAFDGFEVNWADQNETVLCLHTLSYAEARDQNLQVTSVSWNATGSVVACSYGRLDDGDWSTEKSYICTWNLDRRGLNAQRPDLVVDVPSSVMCVAFHPSRPSLIAGGLFSGELVVWDTSRTEDPVIWRTGMTDDTHTDPVYQVNWLPEAKHGTHCRLLSVSTDGKILVWREERDGRLALAEGFAVVAQQIPRSARLKFARGDTAVGVTSLSFSLFDPRVFVVGLESGFSLRCSTAAEALALHRPGGSVPLRAPAELAFSPHGGPVYSVSCSPFHRNLFLSCGTDGQVHLHSMLQTQPLISLQLSKKYLFCVRWSPVRPLVFAAASGEGDVHLFDLEKSSQKPVVSLKQAAGGRPVYCLEFNAKQPGLLAAGDGTGTVRVWRLSSDFTEQGPREQSRLEQLANEIAD
;
A
#
# COMPACT_ATOMS: atom_id res chain seq x y z
N MET A 1 -44.73 5.56 22.69
CA MET A 1 -45.62 6.16 21.69
C MET A 1 -45.35 5.44 20.39
N ASP A 2 -46.39 4.79 19.91
CA ASP A 2 -46.43 3.90 18.76
C ASP A 2 -46.01 4.60 17.47
N GLY A 3 -45.26 3.88 16.61
CA GLY A 3 -44.93 4.29 15.25
C GLY A 3 -45.29 3.18 14.28
N LEU A 4 -46.50 3.27 13.72
CA LEU A 4 -47.10 2.38 12.73
C LEU A 4 -46.21 2.18 11.50
N ILE A 5 -46.06 0.92 11.06
CA ILE A 5 -45.67 0.57 9.69
C ILE A 5 -46.95 0.16 8.95
N ALA A 6 -47.26 0.88 7.88
CA ALA A 6 -48.42 0.65 7.02
C ALA A 6 -48.27 -0.67 6.23
N ALA A 7 -49.24 -1.57 6.41
CA ALA A 7 -49.41 -2.77 5.59
C ALA A 7 -50.45 -2.47 4.48
N SER A 8 -50.03 -2.59 3.23
CA SER A 8 -50.90 -2.54 2.06
C SER A 8 -51.61 -3.88 1.87
N GLN A 9 -52.94 -3.80 1.73
CA GLN A 9 -53.85 -4.92 1.48
C GLN A 9 -53.62 -5.54 0.10
N LEU A 10 -53.55 -6.88 0.05
CA LEU A 10 -53.80 -7.67 -1.17
C LEU A 10 -55.03 -8.54 -0.92
N GLN A 11 -56.04 -8.36 -1.78
CA GLN A 11 -57.34 -9.04 -1.74
C GLN A 11 -57.19 -10.56 -1.92
N LEU A 12 -57.78 -11.31 -0.99
CA LEU A 12 -58.03 -12.75 -1.09
C LEU A 12 -59.24 -13.02 -1.99
N LEU A 13 -59.04 -13.77 -3.07
CA LEU A 13 -60.10 -14.46 -3.80
C LEU A 13 -60.25 -15.89 -3.27
N SER A 14 -61.51 -16.31 -3.18
CA SER A 14 -61.99 -17.44 -2.40
C SER A 14 -62.08 -18.79 -3.15
N LEU A 15 -61.79 -19.88 -2.41
CA LEU A 15 -62.38 -21.25 -2.42
C LEU A 15 -61.49 -22.42 -2.92
N PRO A 16 -61.74 -23.69 -2.52
CA PRO A 16 -62.33 -24.20 -1.28
C PRO A 16 -61.46 -25.28 -0.57
N THR A 17 -61.77 -25.50 0.70
CA THR A 17 -61.17 -26.46 1.64
C THR A 17 -61.36 -27.94 1.22
N ARG A 18 -60.30 -28.75 1.27
CA ARG A 18 -60.38 -30.17 1.69
C ARG A 18 -59.18 -30.58 2.55
N TYR A 19 -59.52 -31.20 3.66
CA TYR A 19 -58.70 -31.59 4.81
C TYR A 19 -57.43 -32.38 4.47
N ILE A 20 -56.29 -31.96 5.03
CA ILE A 20 -55.25 -32.87 5.49
C ILE A 20 -54.76 -32.36 6.86
N LEU A 21 -55.03 -33.13 7.91
CA LEU A 21 -54.47 -32.94 9.25
C LEU A 21 -52.97 -33.27 9.20
N GLY A 22 -52.13 -32.26 9.44
CA GLY A 22 -50.70 -32.42 9.70
C GLY A 22 -50.30 -31.56 10.89
N THR A 23 -49.67 -32.17 11.89
CA THR A 23 -49.25 -31.48 13.11
C THR A 23 -48.07 -30.56 12.81
N ILE A 24 -48.23 -29.26 13.09
CA ILE A 24 -47.19 -28.23 12.93
C ILE A 24 -46.36 -28.19 14.22
N ALA A 25 -45.04 -28.41 14.12
CA ALA A 25 -44.10 -28.11 15.20
C ALA A 25 -43.19 -26.97 14.76
N THR A 26 -43.30 -25.82 15.43
CA THR A 26 -42.44 -24.66 15.23
C THR A 26 -41.30 -24.67 16.25
N HIS A 27 -40.05 -24.66 15.81
CA HIS A 27 -38.91 -24.33 16.66
C HIS A 27 -38.32 -22.99 16.21
N ASN A 28 -38.09 -22.09 17.17
CA ASN A 28 -37.70 -20.71 16.92
C ASN A 28 -36.25 -20.51 17.40
N CYS A 29 -35.32 -20.36 16.46
CA CYS A 29 -33.96 -19.86 16.73
C CYS A 29 -33.51 -18.96 15.56
N GLY A 30 -33.55 -17.65 15.78
CA GLY A 30 -32.72 -16.63 15.12
C GLY A 30 -32.60 -16.65 13.60
N GLY A 31 -33.62 -16.13 12.90
CA GLY A 31 -33.40 -15.38 11.64
C GLY A 31 -33.83 -16.01 10.32
N MET A 32 -34.15 -17.31 10.26
CA MET A 32 -34.77 -17.93 9.08
C MET A 32 -35.81 -18.98 9.51
N SER A 33 -37.04 -18.84 9.03
CA SER A 33 -38.10 -19.83 9.25
C SER A 33 -38.07 -20.87 8.14
N THR A 34 -37.60 -22.09 8.43
CA THR A 34 -37.65 -23.22 7.49
C THR A 34 -38.80 -24.14 7.88
N ILE A 35 -39.75 -24.36 6.97
CA ILE A 35 -40.85 -25.31 7.15
C ILE A 35 -40.40 -26.67 6.62
N SER A 36 -40.21 -27.65 7.50
CA SER A 36 -39.90 -29.03 7.11
C SER A 36 -41.14 -29.90 7.23
N ILE A 37 -41.67 -30.38 6.11
CA ILE A 37 -42.75 -31.38 6.07
C ILE A 37 -42.07 -32.75 6.03
N VAL A 38 -42.13 -33.50 7.12
CA VAL A 38 -41.62 -34.88 7.19
C VAL A 38 -42.73 -35.84 6.80
N LEU A 39 -42.57 -36.51 5.65
CA LEU A 39 -43.37 -37.69 5.29
C LEU A 39 -42.62 -38.95 5.73
N PRO A 40 -43.29 -39.98 6.28
CA PRO A 40 -42.61 -41.16 6.81
C PRO A 40 -41.99 -42.00 5.68
N ARG A 41 -40.66 -42.12 5.67
CA ARG A 41 -39.92 -43.11 4.88
C ARG A 41 -39.88 -44.43 5.64
N ALA A 42 -40.37 -45.50 5.01
CA ALA A 42 -40.16 -46.87 5.46
C ALA A 42 -38.76 -47.35 5.01
N ASN A 43 -37.90 -47.67 5.98
CA ASN A 43 -36.60 -48.34 5.76
C ASN A 43 -36.80 -49.79 5.33
N ARG A 44 -35.98 -50.27 4.38
CA ARG A 44 -35.60 -51.69 4.30
C ARG A 44 -34.12 -51.84 3.99
N SER A 45 -33.50 -52.69 4.80
CA SER A 45 -32.10 -53.11 4.87
C SER A 45 -31.74 -54.20 3.85
N GLU A 46 -30.42 -54.35 3.71
CA GLU A 46 -29.63 -55.27 2.88
C GLU A 46 -29.97 -56.76 2.97
N GLU A 47 -29.62 -57.53 1.92
CA GLU A 47 -29.02 -58.89 2.02
C GLU A 47 -28.49 -59.40 0.64
N LEU A 48 -27.35 -60.13 0.68
CA LEU A 48 -26.72 -60.98 -0.36
C LEU A 48 -26.60 -62.41 0.23
N PRO A 49 -26.24 -63.51 -0.50
CA PRO A 49 -26.47 -63.94 -1.88
C PRO A 49 -27.02 -65.41 -2.00
N SER A 50 -26.97 -65.94 -3.22
CA SER A 50 -27.48 -67.20 -3.83
C SER A 50 -27.28 -68.58 -3.14
N VAL A 51 -28.27 -69.49 -3.31
CA VAL A 51 -28.10 -70.95 -3.45
C VAL A 51 -29.13 -71.54 -4.43
N SER A 52 -28.68 -72.38 -5.36
CA SER A 52 -29.43 -73.12 -6.41
C SER A 52 -30.21 -74.34 -5.85
N PRO A 53 -31.19 -74.91 -6.59
CA PRO A 53 -30.82 -76.09 -7.39
C PRO A 53 -31.56 -76.26 -8.74
N LEU A 54 -30.93 -77.07 -9.59
CA LEU A 54 -31.40 -77.61 -10.86
C LEU A 54 -32.49 -78.69 -10.67
N LEU A 55 -33.38 -78.80 -11.68
CA LEU A 55 -33.94 -80.00 -12.35
C LEU A 55 -35.48 -80.09 -12.52
N SER A 56 -35.85 -79.96 -13.79
CA SER A 56 -36.81 -80.76 -14.61
C SER A 56 -38.24 -81.07 -14.16
N LEU A 57 -39.15 -80.71 -15.06
CA LEU A 57 -40.53 -81.17 -15.28
C LEU A 57 -40.74 -82.70 -15.14
N THR A 58 -41.81 -83.17 -14.49
CA THR A 58 -43.09 -83.57 -15.13
C THR A 58 -44.07 -84.27 -14.16
N SER A 59 -45.33 -83.90 -14.34
CA SER A 59 -46.63 -84.45 -13.90
C SER A 59 -46.74 -85.97 -13.63
N THR A 60 -47.59 -86.40 -12.68
CA THR A 60 -48.95 -86.91 -13.02
C THR A 60 -49.86 -87.28 -11.84
N SER A 61 -51.14 -86.92 -12.03
CA SER A 61 -52.37 -87.58 -11.55
C SER A 61 -52.72 -87.47 -10.05
N SER A 62 -53.97 -87.27 -9.62
CA SER A 62 -55.24 -86.82 -10.20
C SER A 62 -56.22 -86.79 -9.03
N ARG A 63 -57.09 -85.78 -8.93
CA ARG A 63 -58.53 -85.86 -8.60
C ARG A 63 -59.09 -84.50 -8.17
N ASN A 64 -60.19 -84.16 -8.83
CA ASN A 64 -60.82 -82.85 -8.92
C ASN A 64 -61.67 -82.52 -7.69
N CYS A 65 -61.53 -81.29 -7.17
CA CYS A 65 -62.56 -80.60 -6.39
C CYS A 65 -62.72 -79.20 -6.99
N LEU A 66 -63.92 -78.88 -7.48
CA LEU A 66 -64.24 -77.59 -8.11
C LEU A 66 -64.30 -76.48 -7.04
N ALA A 67 -63.23 -75.71 -6.90
CA ALA A 67 -63.22 -74.44 -6.18
C ALA A 67 -63.14 -73.30 -7.21
N GLN A 68 -64.18 -72.48 -7.34
CA GLN A 68 -64.09 -71.25 -8.14
C GLN A 68 -63.29 -70.19 -7.37
N LYS A 69 -62.01 -70.01 -7.74
CA LYS A 69 -61.20 -68.87 -7.32
C LYS A 69 -61.62 -67.64 -8.12
N LYS A 70 -61.97 -66.54 -7.44
CA LYS A 70 -62.04 -65.20 -8.05
C LYS A 70 -60.72 -64.48 -7.78
N SER A 71 -60.08 -63.98 -8.83
CA SER A 71 -58.97 -63.02 -8.72
C SER A 71 -59.42 -61.69 -9.32
N CYS A 72 -59.31 -60.61 -8.55
CA CYS A 72 -59.47 -59.25 -9.05
C CYS A 72 -58.09 -58.62 -9.15
N GLN A 73 -57.76 -58.06 -10.31
CA GLN A 73 -56.58 -57.21 -10.48
C GLN A 73 -57.03 -55.79 -10.75
N THR A 74 -56.48 -54.83 -10.01
CA THR A 74 -56.65 -53.40 -10.28
C THR A 74 -55.54 -52.96 -11.23
N ALA A 75 -55.90 -52.22 -12.28
CA ALA A 75 -54.92 -51.71 -13.24
C ALA A 75 -53.95 -50.72 -12.55
N LYS A 76 -52.68 -50.74 -12.96
CA LYS A 76 -51.64 -49.87 -12.39
C LYS A 76 -51.90 -48.41 -12.81
N ILE A 77 -51.97 -47.50 -11.84
CA ILE A 77 -52.17 -46.07 -12.11
C ILE A 77 -50.81 -45.44 -12.43
N SER A 78 -50.69 -44.82 -13.60
CA SER A 78 -49.51 -44.02 -13.96
C SER A 78 -49.63 -42.63 -13.34
N THR A 79 -48.68 -42.27 -12.48
CA THR A 79 -48.51 -40.91 -11.97
C THR A 79 -47.29 -40.27 -12.60
N ALA A 80 -47.41 -39.00 -13.00
CA ALA A 80 -46.28 -38.18 -13.44
C ALA A 80 -46.05 -37.07 -12.39
N GLU A 81 -44.80 -36.92 -11.96
CA GLU A 81 -44.41 -35.81 -11.10
C GLU A 81 -44.28 -34.54 -11.96
N ALA A 82 -45.01 -33.50 -11.58
CA ALA A 82 -44.91 -32.17 -12.17
C ALA A 82 -44.51 -31.18 -11.08
N ALA A 83 -43.35 -30.56 -11.25
CA ALA A 83 -42.90 -29.45 -10.43
C ALA A 83 -42.94 -28.15 -11.26
N SER A 84 -43.33 -27.05 -10.63
CA SER A 84 -43.30 -25.72 -11.23
C SER A 84 -42.59 -24.78 -10.27
N GLN A 85 -41.62 -24.01 -10.78
CA GLN A 85 -40.91 -22.98 -10.03
C GLN A 85 -41.33 -21.61 -10.59
N SER A 86 -41.89 -20.74 -9.75
CA SER A 86 -42.48 -19.46 -10.16
C SER A 86 -41.50 -18.29 -10.14
N HIS A 87 -40.34 -18.43 -9.49
CA HIS A 87 -39.36 -17.35 -9.41
C HIS A 87 -37.93 -17.89 -9.48
N THR A 88 -37.14 -17.30 -10.37
CA THR A 88 -35.70 -17.48 -10.48
C THR A 88 -35.05 -16.12 -10.24
N SER A 89 -34.37 -15.95 -9.11
CA SER A 89 -33.52 -14.76 -8.92
C SER A 89 -32.20 -14.97 -9.66
N ARG A 90 -31.72 -13.92 -10.32
CA ARG A 90 -30.37 -13.84 -10.87
C ARG A 90 -29.70 -12.62 -10.25
N ASP A 91 -28.46 -12.79 -9.83
CA ASP A 91 -27.65 -11.66 -9.36
C ASP A 91 -27.29 -10.78 -10.55
N ALA A 92 -27.50 -9.47 -10.40
CA ALA A 92 -27.10 -8.47 -11.38
C ALA A 92 -26.19 -7.45 -10.69
N GLY A 93 -24.95 -7.35 -11.17
CA GLY A 93 -24.04 -6.27 -10.82
C GLY A 93 -24.09 -5.21 -11.90
N VAL A 94 -24.32 -3.95 -11.53
CA VAL A 94 -24.23 -2.81 -12.44
C VAL A 94 -23.14 -1.89 -11.92
N GLN A 95 -22.19 -1.53 -12.79
CA GLN A 95 -21.22 -0.48 -12.53
C GLN A 95 -21.62 0.73 -13.38
N ALA A 96 -21.74 1.90 -12.77
CA ALA A 96 -21.95 3.13 -13.51
C ALA A 96 -20.61 3.58 -14.10
N ASP A 97 -20.49 3.56 -15.42
CA ASP A 97 -19.34 4.15 -16.10
C ASP A 97 -19.37 5.67 -15.95
N ARG A 98 -18.26 6.26 -15.52
CA ARG A 98 -18.07 7.71 -15.58
C ARG A 98 -17.67 8.02 -17.01
N SER A 99 -18.62 8.44 -17.84
CA SER A 99 -18.33 8.91 -19.21
C SER A 99 -17.46 10.17 -19.14
N GLU A 100 -16.22 10.11 -19.67
CA GLU A 100 -15.35 11.28 -19.86
C GLU A 100 -15.87 12.25 -20.93
N ASP A 101 -16.98 11.93 -21.60
CA ASP A 101 -17.63 12.78 -22.60
C ASP A 101 -17.99 14.18 -22.06
N ALA A 102 -18.21 14.32 -20.74
CA ALA A 102 -18.44 15.63 -20.11
C ALA A 102 -17.18 16.53 -20.06
N ALA A 103 -15.98 15.99 -20.25
CA ALA A 103 -14.73 16.78 -20.29
C ALA A 103 -14.41 17.29 -21.71
N GLN A 104 -14.94 16.65 -22.75
CA GLN A 104 -14.79 17.13 -24.14
C GLN A 104 -15.58 18.42 -24.40
N ASP A 105 -16.60 18.73 -23.59
CA ASP A 105 -17.35 20.00 -23.65
C ASP A 105 -16.49 21.24 -23.36
N PHE A 106 -15.31 21.11 -22.74
CA PHE A 106 -14.39 22.23 -22.53
C PHE A 106 -13.41 22.47 -23.68
N GLN A 107 -13.30 21.54 -24.66
CA GLN A 107 -12.44 21.68 -25.83
C GLN A 107 -13.20 22.09 -27.10
N GLN A 108 -14.53 22.11 -27.07
CA GLN A 108 -15.29 22.78 -28.11
C GLN A 108 -15.13 24.29 -27.90
N GLU A 109 -14.45 24.96 -28.83
CA GLU A 109 -14.51 26.43 -28.93
C GLU A 109 -15.98 26.81 -29.04
N ALA A 110 -16.58 27.21 -27.90
CA ALA A 110 -17.93 27.74 -27.90
C ALA A 110 -17.96 28.89 -28.91
N HIS A 111 -19.00 28.95 -29.74
CA HIS A 111 -19.17 30.05 -30.66
C HIS A 111 -19.54 31.31 -29.85
N VAL A 112 -18.53 31.99 -29.29
CA VAL A 112 -18.71 33.12 -28.38
C VAL A 112 -18.99 34.38 -29.20
N ASP A 113 -20.10 35.05 -28.91
CA ASP A 113 -20.32 36.43 -29.36
C ASP A 113 -19.37 37.36 -28.61
N TYR A 114 -18.22 37.62 -29.23
CA TYR A 114 -17.19 38.49 -28.67
C TYR A 114 -17.67 39.92 -28.41
N ALA A 115 -18.63 40.42 -29.20
CA ALA A 115 -19.17 41.77 -28.99
C ALA A 115 -20.07 41.82 -27.75
N GLY A 116 -20.96 40.83 -27.60
CA GLY A 116 -21.78 40.66 -26.41
C GLY A 116 -20.93 40.46 -25.15
N LEU A 117 -19.90 39.60 -25.22
CA LEU A 117 -18.97 39.35 -24.11
C LEU A 117 -18.20 40.62 -23.71
N LEU A 118 -17.66 41.37 -24.68
CA LEU A 118 -16.96 42.62 -24.41
C LEU A 118 -17.89 43.63 -23.73
N SER A 119 -19.14 43.75 -24.19
CA SER A 119 -20.13 44.66 -23.60
C SER A 119 -20.54 44.27 -22.17
N PHE A 120 -20.47 42.98 -21.84
CA PHE A 120 -20.70 42.47 -20.50
C PHE A 120 -19.49 42.75 -19.60
N LEU A 121 -18.28 42.43 -20.08
CA LEU A 121 -17.04 42.66 -19.33
C LEU A 121 -16.85 44.13 -19.01
N GLN A 122 -16.99 45.04 -19.99
CA GLN A 122 -16.87 46.49 -19.77
C GLN A 122 -17.88 47.03 -18.74
N ARG A 123 -19.06 46.41 -18.63
CA ARG A 123 -20.10 46.81 -17.67
C ARG A 123 -19.83 46.28 -16.26
N ALA A 124 -19.29 45.06 -16.16
CA ALA A 124 -19.02 44.39 -14.90
C ALA A 124 -17.66 44.79 -14.30
N GLU A 125 -16.66 45.08 -15.15
CA GLU A 125 -15.27 45.31 -14.78
C GLU A 125 -15.11 46.40 -13.71
N ASP A 126 -15.63 47.60 -13.95
CA ASP A 126 -15.52 48.71 -12.98
C ASP A 126 -16.15 48.37 -11.62
N THR A 127 -17.29 47.69 -11.64
CA THR A 127 -18.01 47.32 -10.41
C THR A 127 -17.24 46.25 -9.66
N VAL A 128 -16.77 45.21 -10.36
CA VAL A 128 -16.03 44.09 -9.77
C VAL A 128 -14.66 44.55 -9.26
N ILE A 129 -13.92 45.36 -10.03
CA ILE A 129 -12.63 45.93 -9.61
C ILE A 129 -12.81 46.81 -8.37
N LYS A 130 -13.86 47.63 -8.33
CA LYS A 130 -14.14 48.50 -7.17
C LYS A 130 -14.46 47.68 -5.93
N GLU A 131 -15.33 46.67 -6.03
CA GLU A 131 -15.69 45.85 -4.87
C GLU A 131 -14.56 44.90 -4.45
N LEU A 132 -13.76 44.36 -5.37
CA LEU A 132 -12.55 43.59 -5.06
C LEU A 132 -11.51 44.45 -4.33
N ASN A 133 -11.24 45.68 -4.79
CA ASN A 133 -10.30 46.58 -4.13
C ASN A 133 -10.77 46.98 -2.73
N LYS A 134 -12.08 47.18 -2.54
CA LYS A 134 -12.67 47.41 -1.22
C LYS A 134 -12.54 46.18 -0.33
N ASN A 135 -12.85 44.99 -0.85
CA ASN A 135 -12.81 43.73 -0.09
C ASN A 135 -11.38 43.34 0.28
N TRP A 136 -10.42 43.47 -0.63
CA TRP A 136 -9.00 43.21 -0.38
C TRP A 136 -8.41 44.08 0.74
N ARG A 137 -8.88 45.33 0.86
CA ARG A 137 -8.48 46.25 1.94
C ARG A 137 -9.32 46.09 3.21
N SER A 138 -10.40 45.32 3.14
CA SER A 138 -11.29 45.06 4.26
C SER A 138 -10.61 44.13 5.26
N ARG A 139 -10.77 44.44 6.54
CA ARG A 139 -10.35 43.58 7.67
C ARG A 139 -11.55 42.88 8.31
N ALA A 140 -12.68 42.78 7.60
CA ALA A 140 -13.96 42.33 8.16
C ALA A 140 -13.91 40.89 8.73
N PHE A 141 -12.96 40.07 8.27
CA PHE A 141 -12.77 38.69 8.73
C PHE A 141 -11.39 38.45 9.36
N ASP A 142 -10.66 39.50 9.73
CA ASP A 142 -9.41 39.36 10.47
C ASP A 142 -9.72 38.72 11.84
N GLY A 143 -9.10 37.57 12.13
CA GLY A 143 -9.37 36.80 13.35
C GLY A 143 -10.55 35.83 13.27
N PHE A 144 -11.11 35.60 12.07
CA PHE A 144 -12.06 34.51 11.85
C PHE A 144 -11.34 33.16 11.81
N GLU A 145 -11.29 32.48 12.95
CA GLU A 145 -10.77 31.12 13.08
C GLU A 145 -11.95 30.16 13.28
N VAL A 146 -12.17 29.27 12.31
CA VAL A 146 -13.17 28.20 12.45
C VAL A 146 -12.46 26.86 12.50
N ASN A 147 -12.43 26.29 13.70
CA ASN A 147 -11.95 24.94 13.93
C ASN A 147 -13.12 23.98 13.75
N TRP A 148 -13.20 23.33 12.58
CA TRP A 148 -14.22 22.32 12.29
C TRP A 148 -13.94 20.97 12.97
N ALA A 149 -12.80 20.84 13.66
CA ALA A 149 -12.37 19.64 14.37
C ALA A 149 -11.84 20.01 15.77
N ASP A 150 -11.95 19.06 16.71
CA ASP A 150 -11.31 19.17 18.01
C ASP A 150 -9.79 19.22 17.82
N GLN A 151 -9.15 20.30 18.29
CA GLN A 151 -7.69 20.40 18.25
C GLN A 151 -7.09 19.35 19.19
N ASN A 152 -6.57 18.25 18.63
CA ASN A 152 -5.72 17.35 19.40
C ASN A 152 -4.40 18.08 19.68
N GLU A 153 -4.22 18.55 20.91
CA GLU A 153 -3.02 19.31 21.30
C GLU A 153 -1.77 18.43 21.41
N THR A 154 -1.91 17.11 21.59
CA THR A 154 -0.78 16.22 21.87
C THR A 154 -0.65 15.09 20.85
N VAL A 155 0.61 14.73 20.56
CA VAL A 155 0.94 13.56 19.75
C VAL A 155 0.74 12.30 20.61
N LEU A 156 -0.05 11.34 20.12
CA LEU A 156 -0.45 10.15 20.86
C LEU A 156 0.03 8.87 20.18
N CYS A 157 0.55 7.91 20.95
CA CYS A 157 0.78 6.55 20.45
C CYS A 157 -0.56 5.82 20.40
N LEU A 158 -1.10 5.54 19.21
CA LEU A 158 -2.37 4.82 19.05
C LEU A 158 -2.19 3.32 19.18
N HIS A 159 -1.17 2.77 18.52
CA HIS A 159 -0.96 1.33 18.41
C HIS A 159 0.51 1.00 18.58
N THR A 160 0.78 -0.09 19.29
CA THR A 160 2.10 -0.72 19.41
C THR A 160 1.99 -2.14 18.86
N LEU A 161 2.26 -2.26 17.57
CA LEU A 161 2.12 -3.47 16.79
C LEU A 161 3.40 -4.30 16.89
N SER A 162 3.26 -5.62 17.10
CA SER A 162 4.39 -6.53 17.01
C SER A 162 3.94 -7.95 16.74
N TYR A 163 4.88 -8.77 16.26
CA TYR A 163 4.65 -10.18 16.00
C TYR A 163 5.55 -11.04 16.91
N ALA A 164 4.94 -11.92 17.71
CA ALA A 164 5.65 -12.67 18.75
C ALA A 164 6.80 -13.50 18.18
N GLU A 165 6.59 -14.27 17.11
CA GLU A 165 7.64 -15.13 16.55
C GLU A 165 8.83 -14.33 16.00
N ALA A 166 8.57 -13.15 15.42
CA ALA A 166 9.65 -12.26 15.00
C ALA A 166 10.43 -11.71 16.20
N ARG A 167 9.77 -11.37 17.30
CA ARG A 167 10.44 -10.89 18.52
C ARG A 167 11.23 -11.99 19.22
N ASP A 168 10.69 -13.21 19.26
CA ASP A 168 11.36 -14.38 19.84
C ASP A 168 12.66 -14.70 19.07
N GLN A 169 12.68 -14.42 17.76
CA GLN A 169 13.85 -14.52 16.88
C GLN A 169 14.73 -13.25 16.89
N ASN A 170 14.43 -12.25 17.74
CA ASN A 170 15.10 -10.96 17.80
C ASN A 170 15.18 -10.21 16.44
N LEU A 171 14.17 -10.40 15.59
CA LEU A 171 14.08 -9.68 14.32
C LEU A 171 13.76 -8.20 14.54
N GLN A 172 14.32 -7.38 13.67
CA GLN A 172 14.18 -5.94 13.67
C GLN A 172 13.19 -5.51 12.59
N VAL A 173 12.51 -4.39 12.80
CA VAL A 173 11.69 -3.81 11.73
C VAL A 173 12.60 -3.06 10.77
N THR A 174 12.68 -3.52 9.53
CA THR A 174 13.56 -2.95 8.50
C THR A 174 12.86 -1.87 7.68
N SER A 175 11.57 -2.02 7.43
CA SER A 175 10.79 -1.06 6.64
C SER A 175 9.31 -1.11 7.02
N VAL A 176 8.61 0.00 6.81
CA VAL A 176 7.17 0.17 7.01
C VAL A 176 6.57 0.86 5.79
N SER A 177 5.37 0.45 5.38
CA SER A 177 4.67 1.03 4.25
C SER A 177 3.16 1.02 4.47
N TRP A 178 2.48 2.04 3.95
CA TRP A 178 1.02 2.19 4.01
C TRP A 178 0.37 1.75 2.71
N ASN A 179 -0.75 1.05 2.79
CA ASN A 179 -1.48 0.65 1.60
C ASN A 179 -2.16 1.85 0.90
N ALA A 180 -2.62 1.63 -0.33
CA ALA A 180 -3.28 2.66 -1.14
C ALA A 180 -4.53 3.29 -0.50
N THR A 181 -5.18 2.63 0.47
CA THR A 181 -6.33 3.19 1.20
C THR A 181 -5.91 3.98 2.45
N GLY A 182 -4.70 3.76 2.96
CA GLY A 182 -4.23 4.28 4.24
C GLY A 182 -4.73 3.53 5.47
N SER A 183 -5.44 2.41 5.30
CA SER A 183 -6.04 1.64 6.41
C SER A 183 -5.12 0.54 6.92
N VAL A 184 -4.27 0.00 6.04
CA VAL A 184 -3.40 -1.14 6.35
C VAL A 184 -1.95 -0.68 6.36
N VAL A 185 -1.24 -1.03 7.44
CA VAL A 185 0.21 -0.87 7.54
C VAL A 185 0.86 -2.23 7.34
N ALA A 186 1.89 -2.28 6.50
CA ALA A 186 2.79 -3.41 6.37
C ALA A 186 4.12 -3.08 7.02
N CYS A 187 4.74 -4.07 7.62
CA CYS A 187 6.13 -3.99 8.02
C CYS A 187 6.90 -5.23 7.58
N SER A 188 8.18 -5.03 7.31
CA SER A 188 9.13 -6.10 7.08
C SER A 188 9.99 -6.33 8.31
N TYR A 189 10.20 -7.61 8.62
CA TYR A 189 11.09 -8.09 9.66
C TYR A 189 12.34 -8.68 9.03
N GLY A 190 13.51 -8.19 9.47
CA GLY A 190 14.81 -8.62 8.98
C GLY A 190 15.89 -8.45 10.03
N ARG A 191 17.13 -8.73 9.64
CA ARG A 191 18.32 -8.57 10.47
C ARG A 191 19.23 -7.52 9.83
N LEU A 192 19.57 -6.47 10.56
CA LEU A 192 20.49 -5.42 10.07
C LEU A 192 21.90 -5.52 10.70
N ASP A 193 22.03 -6.25 11.81
CA ASP A 193 23.24 -6.18 12.66
C ASP A 193 24.37 -7.13 12.20
N ASP A 194 24.06 -8.24 11.52
CA ASP A 194 25.01 -9.36 11.36
C ASP A 194 25.46 -9.65 9.91
N GLY A 195 25.09 -8.81 8.92
CA GLY A 195 25.52 -9.02 7.53
C GLY A 195 25.15 -10.40 6.97
N ASP A 196 24.07 -10.96 7.51
CA ASP A 196 23.92 -12.40 7.59
C ASP A 196 23.34 -12.99 6.30
N TRP A 197 24.12 -13.85 5.68
CA TRP A 197 23.69 -14.87 4.71
C TRP A 197 22.83 -15.97 5.37
N SER A 198 22.10 -15.62 6.44
CA SER A 198 21.31 -16.56 7.22
C SER A 198 20.17 -17.13 6.37
N THR A 199 19.90 -18.42 6.56
CA THR A 199 18.73 -19.11 6.02
C THR A 199 17.55 -19.04 6.97
N GLU A 200 17.67 -18.25 8.04
CA GLU A 200 16.61 -18.07 9.02
C GLU A 200 15.46 -17.28 8.40
N LYS A 201 14.25 -17.66 8.79
CA LYS A 201 13.04 -17.01 8.29
C LYS A 201 13.01 -15.54 8.66
N SER A 202 12.45 -14.77 7.75
CA SER A 202 12.01 -13.40 7.93
C SER A 202 10.53 -13.31 7.61
N TYR A 203 9.89 -12.20 7.97
CA TYR A 203 8.45 -12.06 7.86
C TYR A 203 8.06 -10.72 7.27
N ILE A 204 6.96 -10.73 6.51
CA ILE A 204 6.20 -9.53 6.21
C ILE A 204 4.88 -9.66 6.94
N CYS A 205 4.54 -8.64 7.73
CA CYS A 205 3.32 -8.63 8.51
C CYS A 205 2.47 -7.43 8.13
N THR A 206 1.15 -7.61 8.13
CA THR A 206 0.21 -6.50 7.90
C THR A 206 -0.82 -6.40 9.02
N TRP A 207 -1.23 -5.16 9.32
CA TRP A 207 -2.29 -4.86 10.28
C TRP A 207 -3.25 -3.85 9.67
N ASN A 208 -4.54 -4.15 9.71
CA ASN A 208 -5.62 -3.27 9.33
C ASN A 208 -6.09 -2.47 10.55
N LEU A 209 -5.79 -1.16 10.54
CA LEU A 209 -6.07 -0.27 11.65
C LEU A 209 -7.57 0.06 11.79
N ASP A 210 -8.35 -0.09 10.72
CA ASP A 210 -9.79 0.15 10.73
C ASP A 210 -10.58 -1.05 11.29
N ARG A 211 -9.90 -2.18 11.53
CA ARG A 211 -10.54 -3.40 12.04
C ARG A 211 -11.01 -3.20 13.48
N ARG A 212 -12.30 -3.41 13.72
CA ARG A 212 -12.86 -3.44 15.08
C ARG A 212 -12.21 -4.57 15.89
N GLY A 213 -11.66 -4.23 17.05
CA GLY A 213 -10.99 -5.19 17.92
C GLY A 213 -9.61 -5.62 17.42
N LEU A 214 -8.87 -4.73 16.75
CA LEU A 214 -7.47 -4.94 16.36
C LEU A 214 -6.66 -5.49 17.54
N ASN A 215 -6.05 -6.66 17.35
CA ASN A 215 -5.07 -7.19 18.29
C ASN A 215 -3.67 -6.78 17.81
N ALA A 216 -3.05 -5.86 18.54
CA ALA A 216 -1.74 -5.31 18.17
C ALA A 216 -0.62 -6.38 18.13
N GLN A 217 -0.78 -7.49 18.84
CA GLN A 217 0.20 -8.59 18.91
C GLN A 217 -0.03 -9.69 17.86
N ARG A 218 -1.12 -9.58 17.09
CA ARG A 218 -1.50 -10.59 16.09
C ARG A 218 -1.74 -9.91 14.73
N PRO A 219 -0.80 -10.00 13.79
CA PRO A 219 -0.99 -9.49 12.43
C PRO A 219 -2.17 -10.18 11.72
N ASP A 220 -2.77 -9.46 10.77
CA ASP A 220 -3.85 -9.97 9.93
C ASP A 220 -3.34 -10.92 8.85
N LEU A 221 -2.15 -10.64 8.31
CA LEU A 221 -1.42 -11.49 7.38
C LEU A 221 0.04 -11.57 7.81
N VAL A 222 0.59 -12.78 7.75
CA VAL A 222 2.02 -13.08 7.89
C VAL A 222 2.47 -13.80 6.64
N VAL A 223 3.52 -13.31 6.01
CA VAL A 223 4.18 -13.96 4.88
C VAL A 223 5.58 -14.38 5.31
N ASP A 224 5.84 -15.68 5.27
CA ASP A 224 7.15 -16.26 5.52
C ASP A 224 8.07 -16.02 4.31
N VAL A 225 9.25 -15.47 4.57
CA VAL A 225 10.25 -15.17 3.54
C VAL A 225 11.57 -15.87 3.89
N PRO A 226 12.21 -16.57 2.92
CA PRO A 226 13.38 -17.41 3.18
C PRO A 226 14.70 -16.62 3.34
N SER A 227 14.68 -15.30 3.16
CA SER A 227 15.83 -14.40 3.33
C SER A 227 15.38 -13.12 4.02
N SER A 228 16.30 -12.43 4.70
CA SER A 228 16.04 -11.17 5.39
C SER A 228 15.38 -10.16 4.46
N VAL A 229 14.17 -9.72 4.83
CA VAL A 229 13.44 -8.68 4.09
C VAL A 229 14.00 -7.33 4.53
N MET A 230 14.54 -6.58 3.57
CA MET A 230 15.24 -5.33 3.83
C MET A 230 14.34 -4.11 3.64
N CYS A 231 13.43 -4.18 2.66
CA CYS A 231 12.50 -3.10 2.37
C CYS A 231 11.17 -3.63 1.84
N VAL A 232 10.12 -2.83 2.02
CA VAL A 232 8.77 -3.14 1.56
C VAL A 232 8.06 -1.88 1.06
N ALA A 233 7.27 -2.00 -0.01
CA ALA A 233 6.46 -0.91 -0.54
C ALA A 233 5.12 -1.41 -1.08
N PHE A 234 4.02 -0.81 -0.61
CA PHE A 234 2.71 -1.02 -1.20
C PHE A 234 2.56 -0.36 -2.57
N HIS A 235 1.78 -0.99 -3.43
CA HIS A 235 1.40 -0.40 -4.71
C HIS A 235 0.52 0.84 -4.50
N PRO A 236 0.76 1.96 -5.21
CA PRO A 236 0.12 3.25 -4.94
C PRO A 236 -1.40 3.27 -5.20
N SER A 237 -1.90 2.39 -6.07
CA SER A 237 -3.33 2.30 -6.42
C SER A 237 -3.98 0.95 -6.10
N ARG A 238 -3.20 -0.11 -5.83
CA ARG A 238 -3.70 -1.47 -5.64
C ARG A 238 -3.42 -1.90 -4.20
N PRO A 239 -4.41 -1.84 -3.29
CA PRO A 239 -4.15 -2.00 -1.86
C PRO A 239 -3.72 -3.41 -1.46
N SER A 240 -3.91 -4.41 -2.33
CA SER A 240 -3.50 -5.79 -2.04
C SER A 240 -2.05 -6.10 -2.42
N LEU A 241 -1.41 -5.28 -3.24
CA LEU A 241 -0.08 -5.57 -3.78
C LEU A 241 1.04 -4.96 -2.94
N ILE A 242 2.02 -5.79 -2.60
CA ILE A 242 3.22 -5.42 -1.84
C ILE A 242 4.44 -5.91 -2.60
N ALA A 243 5.41 -5.03 -2.84
CA ALA A 243 6.75 -5.43 -3.27
C ALA A 243 7.72 -5.41 -2.09
N GLY A 244 8.72 -6.27 -2.12
CA GLY A 244 9.80 -6.25 -1.15
C GLY A 244 11.12 -6.68 -1.74
N GLY A 245 12.19 -6.10 -1.20
CA GLY A 245 13.56 -6.40 -1.54
C GLY A 245 14.22 -7.23 -0.44
N LEU A 246 14.94 -8.27 -0.86
CA LEU A 246 15.60 -9.19 0.05
C LEU A 246 17.10 -8.88 0.18
N PHE A 247 17.71 -9.39 1.24
CA PHE A 247 19.15 -9.33 1.44
C PHE A 247 19.92 -10.10 0.35
N SER A 248 19.31 -11.13 -0.23
CA SER A 248 19.88 -11.91 -1.34
C SER A 248 19.99 -11.16 -2.67
N GLY A 249 19.42 -9.96 -2.79
CA GLY A 249 19.32 -9.23 -4.06
C GLY A 249 18.04 -9.54 -4.86
N GLU A 250 17.26 -10.54 -4.43
CA GLU A 250 15.98 -10.86 -5.08
C GLU A 250 14.89 -9.85 -4.72
N LEU A 251 13.98 -9.63 -5.68
CA LEU A 251 12.74 -8.90 -5.48
C LEU A 251 11.57 -9.87 -5.57
N VAL A 252 10.60 -9.67 -4.70
CA VAL A 252 9.37 -10.46 -4.69
C VAL A 252 8.18 -9.52 -4.53
N VAL A 253 7.12 -9.81 -5.28
CA VAL A 253 5.83 -9.12 -5.19
C VAL A 253 4.79 -10.11 -4.71
N TRP A 254 4.03 -9.70 -3.70
CA TRP A 254 2.97 -10.46 -3.08
C TRP A 254 1.61 -9.81 -3.32
N ASP A 255 0.58 -10.63 -3.51
CA ASP A 255 -0.83 -10.25 -3.48
C ASP A 255 -1.47 -10.75 -2.20
N THR A 256 -1.71 -9.82 -1.27
CA THR A 256 -2.33 -10.09 0.04
C THR A 256 -3.79 -10.54 -0.06
N SER A 257 -4.42 -10.46 -1.24
CA SER A 257 -5.75 -11.04 -1.47
C SER A 257 -5.73 -12.58 -1.57
N ARG A 258 -4.55 -13.17 -1.81
CA ARG A 258 -4.36 -14.62 -1.93
C ARG A 258 -3.90 -15.19 -0.59
N THR A 259 -4.60 -16.21 -0.09
CA THR A 259 -4.31 -16.80 1.23
C THR A 259 -3.31 -17.95 1.21
N GLU A 260 -3.21 -18.69 0.11
CA GLU A 260 -2.35 -19.89 0.03
C GLU A 260 -0.98 -19.60 -0.59
N ASP A 261 -0.96 -18.98 -1.77
CA ASP A 261 0.27 -18.56 -2.45
C ASP A 261 0.19 -17.06 -2.76
N PRO A 262 0.73 -16.22 -1.86
CA PRO A 262 0.71 -14.79 -2.06
C PRO A 262 1.70 -14.33 -3.13
N VAL A 263 2.70 -15.13 -3.52
CA VAL A 263 3.73 -14.68 -4.48
C VAL A 263 3.13 -14.60 -5.89
N ILE A 264 3.28 -13.44 -6.53
CA ILE A 264 2.80 -13.22 -7.89
C ILE A 264 3.93 -12.96 -8.88
N TRP A 265 4.98 -12.25 -8.45
CA TRP A 265 6.15 -12.00 -9.27
C TRP A 265 7.42 -12.12 -8.44
N ARG A 266 8.48 -12.63 -9.06
CA ARG A 266 9.82 -12.67 -8.47
C ARG A 266 10.90 -12.44 -9.51
N THR A 267 12.02 -11.88 -9.10
CA THR A 267 13.25 -11.95 -9.91
C THR A 267 13.78 -13.38 -9.91
N GLY A 268 14.38 -13.80 -11.02
CA GLY A 268 15.19 -15.02 -11.06
C GLY A 268 16.60 -14.75 -10.55
N MET A 269 17.40 -15.81 -10.38
CA MET A 269 18.85 -15.66 -10.20
C MET A 269 19.49 -15.49 -11.58
N THR A 270 19.52 -14.26 -12.08
CA THR A 270 20.09 -13.90 -13.39
C THR A 270 21.22 -12.89 -13.24
N ASP A 271 22.04 -12.72 -14.29
CA ASP A 271 23.12 -11.72 -14.33
C ASP A 271 22.62 -10.26 -14.20
N ASP A 272 21.32 -10.05 -14.43
CA ASP A 272 20.63 -8.77 -14.29
C ASP A 272 20.21 -8.47 -12.85
N THR A 273 20.06 -9.49 -12.01
CA THR A 273 19.57 -9.32 -10.64
C THR A 273 20.62 -8.65 -9.76
N HIS A 274 20.18 -7.99 -8.68
CA HIS A 274 21.11 -7.44 -7.71
C HIS A 274 21.94 -8.56 -7.09
N THR A 275 23.23 -8.27 -6.86
CA THR A 275 24.15 -9.21 -6.20
C THR A 275 24.27 -8.95 -4.69
N ASP A 276 23.70 -7.84 -4.26
CA ASP A 276 23.84 -7.28 -2.92
C ASP A 276 22.45 -6.96 -2.37
N PRO A 277 22.32 -6.68 -1.05
CA PRO A 277 21.04 -6.39 -0.42
C PRO A 277 20.28 -5.24 -1.09
N VAL A 278 18.98 -5.43 -1.27
CA VAL A 278 18.10 -4.39 -1.82
C VAL A 278 17.61 -3.51 -0.67
N TYR A 279 18.12 -2.29 -0.57
CA TYR A 279 17.79 -1.37 0.52
C TYR A 279 16.47 -0.62 0.31
N GLN A 280 16.03 -0.47 -0.95
CA GLN A 280 14.79 0.22 -1.24
C GLN A 280 14.11 -0.32 -2.50
N VAL A 281 12.78 -0.43 -2.43
CA VAL A 281 11.89 -0.71 -3.56
C VAL A 281 10.84 0.38 -3.68
N ASN A 282 10.57 0.84 -4.90
CA ASN A 282 9.59 1.89 -5.18
C ASN A 282 8.76 1.54 -6.42
N TRP A 283 7.51 2.00 -6.45
CA TRP A 283 6.63 1.88 -7.61
C TRP A 283 6.68 3.14 -8.47
N LEU A 284 6.91 2.97 -9.77
CA LEU A 284 6.95 4.06 -10.75
C LEU A 284 5.69 4.04 -11.61
N PRO A 285 4.83 5.06 -11.55
CA PRO A 285 3.64 5.13 -12.40
C PRO A 285 4.03 5.27 -13.87
N GLU A 286 3.38 4.51 -14.75
CA GLU A 286 3.62 4.60 -16.18
C GLU A 286 2.74 5.67 -16.83
N ALA A 287 3.36 6.64 -17.50
CA ALA A 287 2.68 7.82 -18.04
C ALA A 287 1.53 7.51 -19.03
N LYS A 288 1.55 6.34 -19.69
CA LYS A 288 0.55 5.95 -20.69
C LYS A 288 -0.64 5.19 -20.13
N HIS A 289 -0.49 4.59 -18.95
CA HIS A 289 -1.49 3.72 -18.35
C HIS A 289 -1.54 3.99 -16.84
N GLY A 290 -2.49 4.81 -16.39
CA GLY A 290 -2.54 5.29 -15.00
C GLY A 290 -2.64 4.22 -13.92
N THR A 291 -2.95 2.97 -14.28
CA THR A 291 -3.00 1.83 -13.35
C THR A 291 -1.76 0.94 -13.38
N HIS A 292 -0.91 1.05 -14.41
CA HIS A 292 0.30 0.26 -14.52
C HIS A 292 1.46 0.99 -13.87
N CYS A 293 2.15 0.29 -12.97
CA CYS A 293 3.38 0.77 -12.36
C CYS A 293 4.51 -0.22 -12.66
N ARG A 294 5.71 0.31 -12.86
CA ARG A 294 6.94 -0.48 -12.92
C ARG A 294 7.56 -0.54 -11.54
N LEU A 295 8.22 -1.65 -11.22
CA LEU A 295 8.93 -1.79 -9.95
C LEU A 295 10.35 -1.27 -10.12
N LEU A 296 10.83 -0.45 -9.19
CA LEU A 296 12.21 0.02 -9.11
C LEU A 296 12.86 -0.55 -7.86
N SER A 297 14.14 -0.91 -7.97
CA SER A 297 14.97 -1.37 -6.86
C SER A 297 16.33 -0.68 -6.82
N VAL A 298 16.86 -0.58 -5.60
CA VAL A 298 18.14 0.07 -5.30
C VAL A 298 18.95 -0.82 -4.36
N SER A 299 20.24 -0.96 -4.63
CA SER A 299 21.12 -1.86 -3.89
C SER A 299 22.54 -1.28 -3.70
N THR A 300 23.26 -1.83 -2.73
CA THR A 300 24.69 -1.53 -2.50
C THR A 300 25.62 -2.07 -3.58
N ASP A 301 25.12 -2.85 -4.54
CA ASP A 301 25.86 -3.17 -5.77
C ASP A 301 26.04 -1.96 -6.71
N GLY A 302 25.47 -0.81 -6.33
CA GLY A 302 25.56 0.46 -7.05
C GLY A 302 24.62 0.57 -8.25
N LYS A 303 23.67 -0.37 -8.39
CA LYS A 303 22.69 -0.36 -9.48
C LYS A 303 21.33 0.16 -9.01
N ILE A 304 20.64 0.75 -9.97
CA ILE A 304 19.24 1.16 -9.87
C ILE A 304 18.51 0.50 -11.03
N LEU A 305 17.65 -0.46 -10.75
CA LEU A 305 17.05 -1.32 -11.75
C LEU A 305 15.53 -1.11 -11.81
N VAL A 306 14.99 -1.09 -13.01
CA VAL A 306 13.55 -0.93 -13.28
C VAL A 306 13.06 -2.21 -13.95
N TRP A 307 12.06 -2.81 -13.33
CA TRP A 307 11.52 -4.11 -13.67
C TRP A 307 10.14 -4.00 -14.30
N ARG A 308 9.86 -4.92 -15.20
CA ARG A 308 8.55 -5.12 -15.82
C ARG A 308 8.00 -6.48 -15.43
N GLU A 309 6.70 -6.51 -15.15
CA GLU A 309 5.95 -7.73 -14.90
C GLU A 309 5.82 -8.56 -16.20
N GLU A 310 6.17 -9.84 -16.14
CA GLU A 310 5.92 -10.81 -17.19
C GLU A 310 4.76 -11.76 -16.84
N ARG A 311 4.17 -12.38 -17.87
CA ARG A 311 2.97 -13.23 -17.72
C ARG A 311 3.26 -14.56 -17.03
N ASP A 312 4.52 -14.97 -16.97
CA ASP A 312 4.98 -16.23 -16.36
C ASP A 312 5.33 -16.08 -14.87
N GLY A 313 5.03 -14.92 -14.26
CA GLY A 313 5.33 -14.65 -12.85
C GLY A 313 6.77 -14.21 -12.61
N ARG A 314 7.52 -13.81 -13.66
CA ARG A 314 8.86 -13.25 -13.51
C ARG A 314 8.86 -11.73 -13.59
N LEU A 315 9.87 -11.14 -12.96
CA LEU A 315 10.26 -9.74 -13.16
C LEU A 315 11.43 -9.69 -14.13
N ALA A 316 11.21 -9.10 -15.30
CA ALA A 316 12.25 -8.89 -16.30
C ALA A 316 12.83 -7.47 -16.19
N LEU A 317 14.14 -7.34 -16.39
CA LEU A 317 14.81 -6.06 -16.40
C LEU A 317 14.35 -5.25 -17.63
N ALA A 318 13.80 -4.06 -17.40
CA ALA A 318 13.34 -3.17 -18.46
C ALA A 318 14.33 -2.03 -18.71
N GLU A 319 14.85 -1.42 -17.64
CA GLU A 319 15.82 -0.33 -17.70
C GLU A 319 16.76 -0.41 -16.50
N GLY A 320 18.00 0.07 -16.64
CA GLY A 320 18.96 0.04 -15.55
C GLY A 320 19.94 1.20 -15.58
N PHE A 321 20.36 1.60 -14.39
CA PHE A 321 21.37 2.61 -14.15
C PHE A 321 22.42 2.07 -13.18
N ALA A 322 23.64 2.59 -13.26
CA ALA A 322 24.69 2.29 -12.30
C ALA A 322 25.41 3.57 -11.89
N VAL A 323 25.64 3.73 -10.59
CA VAL A 323 26.45 4.81 -10.03
C VAL A 323 27.88 4.31 -9.94
N VAL A 324 28.78 4.90 -10.72
CA VAL A 324 30.20 4.53 -10.75
C VAL A 324 31.08 5.62 -10.16
N ALA A 325 32.25 5.24 -9.65
CA ALA A 325 33.19 6.15 -9.00
C ALA A 325 33.64 7.33 -9.87
N GLN A 326 33.51 7.23 -11.20
CA GLN A 326 33.80 8.34 -12.11
C GLN A 326 32.80 9.51 -12.01
N GLN A 327 31.57 9.24 -11.59
CA GLN A 327 30.51 10.23 -11.41
C GLN A 327 30.60 10.98 -10.08
N ILE A 328 31.49 10.56 -9.18
CA ILE A 328 31.69 11.16 -7.86
C ILE A 328 32.89 12.12 -7.91
N PRO A 329 32.82 13.29 -7.25
CA PRO A 329 33.92 14.24 -7.20
C PRO A 329 35.26 13.62 -6.77
N ARG A 330 36.35 14.01 -7.45
CA ARG A 330 37.69 13.43 -7.25
C ARG A 330 38.25 13.62 -5.83
N SER A 331 37.83 14.66 -5.12
CA SER A 331 38.21 14.92 -3.73
C SER A 331 37.79 13.81 -2.77
N ALA A 332 36.82 12.98 -3.16
CA ALA A 332 36.26 11.91 -2.37
C ALA A 332 36.55 10.51 -2.90
N ARG A 333 37.46 10.36 -3.88
CA ARG A 333 37.93 9.03 -4.27
C ARG A 333 38.59 8.38 -3.06
N LEU A 334 37.92 7.40 -2.46
CA LEU A 334 38.52 6.41 -1.58
C LEU A 334 39.83 5.97 -2.22
N LYS A 335 40.92 5.89 -1.46
CA LYS A 335 42.27 5.51 -1.94
C LYS A 335 42.31 4.14 -2.66
N PHE A 336 41.21 3.39 -2.66
CA PHE A 336 41.02 2.07 -3.24
C PHE A 336 40.09 2.01 -4.47
N ALA A 337 39.38 3.07 -4.83
CA ALA A 337 38.48 3.06 -6.01
C ALA A 337 39.22 3.55 -7.26
N ARG A 338 39.78 2.62 -8.05
CA ARG A 338 40.32 2.88 -9.40
C ARG A 338 39.30 2.39 -10.45
N GLY A 339 38.87 3.29 -11.35
CA GLY A 339 38.16 2.91 -12.59
C GLY A 339 36.64 2.80 -12.45
N ASP A 340 36.06 1.83 -13.16
CA ASP A 340 34.61 1.57 -13.33
C ASP A 340 33.98 0.85 -12.13
N THR A 341 34.44 1.12 -10.91
CA THR A 341 33.88 0.50 -9.71
C THR A 341 32.53 1.13 -9.38
N ALA A 342 31.49 0.30 -9.26
CA ALA A 342 30.17 0.73 -8.79
C ALA A 342 30.26 1.20 -7.33
N VAL A 343 29.42 2.17 -6.96
CA VAL A 343 29.36 2.74 -5.61
C VAL A 343 27.95 2.50 -5.07
N GLY A 344 27.87 1.86 -3.91
CA GLY A 344 26.62 1.41 -3.33
C GLY A 344 25.61 2.53 -3.11
N VAL A 345 24.37 2.26 -3.51
CA VAL A 345 23.24 3.16 -3.33
C VAL A 345 22.36 2.62 -2.19
N THR A 346 22.07 3.48 -1.22
CA THR A 346 21.40 3.11 0.03
C THR A 346 19.97 3.63 0.11
N SER A 347 19.66 4.72 -0.58
CA SER A 347 18.32 5.31 -0.61
C SER A 347 18.07 6.11 -1.89
N LEU A 348 16.78 6.30 -2.22
CA LEU A 348 16.35 7.01 -3.42
C LEU A 348 15.03 7.75 -3.19
N SER A 349 14.89 8.94 -3.78
CA SER A 349 13.62 9.69 -3.80
C SER A 349 13.42 10.39 -5.13
N PHE A 350 12.24 10.20 -5.74
CA PHE A 350 11.83 10.93 -6.95
C PHE A 350 11.28 12.32 -6.60
N SER A 351 11.45 13.26 -7.53
CA SER A 351 10.73 14.54 -7.47
C SER A 351 9.27 14.33 -7.88
N LEU A 352 8.34 14.95 -7.16
CA LEU A 352 6.92 14.95 -7.57
C LEU A 352 6.63 15.85 -8.78
N PHE A 353 7.55 16.76 -9.10
CA PHE A 353 7.38 17.77 -10.14
C PHE A 353 7.93 17.34 -11.50
N ASP A 354 8.95 16.48 -11.50
CA ASP A 354 9.52 15.90 -12.70
C ASP A 354 9.85 14.42 -12.46
N PRO A 355 9.14 13.47 -13.08
CA PRO A 355 9.37 12.04 -12.90
C PRO A 355 10.73 11.57 -13.44
N ARG A 356 11.45 12.42 -14.18
CA ARG A 356 12.81 12.12 -14.65
C ARG A 356 13.86 12.41 -13.59
N VAL A 357 13.57 13.30 -12.64
CA VAL A 357 14.55 13.74 -11.64
C VAL A 357 14.37 12.95 -10.35
N PHE A 358 15.47 12.40 -9.86
CA PHE A 358 15.53 11.73 -8.56
C PHE A 358 16.84 12.02 -7.86
N VAL A 359 16.86 11.84 -6.55
CA VAL A 359 18.06 11.95 -5.72
C VAL A 359 18.36 10.59 -5.13
N VAL A 360 19.65 10.28 -5.02
CA VAL A 360 20.13 9.05 -4.39
C VAL A 360 21.11 9.35 -3.27
N GLY A 361 21.01 8.60 -2.19
CA GLY A 361 22.02 8.54 -1.13
C GLY A 361 22.99 7.39 -1.38
N LEU A 362 24.28 7.62 -1.13
CA LEU A 362 25.33 6.62 -1.32
C LEU A 362 25.94 6.17 0.01
N GLU A 363 26.53 4.98 -0.01
CA GLU A 363 27.33 4.44 1.10
C GLU A 363 28.59 5.28 1.37
N SER A 364 29.10 5.99 0.35
CA SER A 364 30.24 6.90 0.47
C SER A 364 29.93 8.21 1.20
N GLY A 365 28.66 8.46 1.52
CA GLY A 365 28.18 9.68 2.18
C GLY A 365 27.78 10.81 1.25
N PHE A 366 27.92 10.62 -0.06
CA PHE A 366 27.41 11.58 -1.04
C PHE A 366 25.92 11.39 -1.29
N SER A 367 25.24 12.50 -1.52
CA SER A 367 23.96 12.52 -2.23
C SER A 367 24.21 12.93 -3.68
N LEU A 368 23.53 12.32 -4.63
CA LEU A 368 23.61 12.68 -6.05
C LEU A 368 22.22 13.02 -6.60
N ARG A 369 22.14 14.10 -7.38
CA ARG A 369 21.01 14.37 -8.27
C ARG A 369 21.20 13.56 -9.53
N CYS A 370 20.15 12.86 -9.93
CA CYS A 370 20.14 11.92 -11.02
C CYS A 370 18.98 12.17 -11.97
N SER A 371 19.13 11.69 -13.21
CA SER A 371 18.12 11.77 -14.25
C SER A 371 17.90 10.42 -14.93
N THR A 372 16.63 10.04 -15.10
CA THR A 372 16.27 8.84 -15.87
C THR A 372 16.51 9.03 -17.37
N ALA A 373 16.68 10.28 -17.83
CA ALA A 373 16.98 10.62 -19.22
C ALA A 373 18.47 10.50 -19.57
N ALA A 374 19.33 10.08 -18.63
CA ALA A 374 20.74 9.90 -18.88
C ALA A 374 21.00 8.83 -19.95
N GLU A 375 21.77 9.16 -20.98
CA GLU A 375 22.10 8.26 -22.10
C GLU A 375 23.52 7.68 -22.00
N ALA A 376 24.40 8.32 -21.24
CA ALA A 376 25.79 7.88 -21.08
C ALA A 376 25.86 6.50 -20.44
N LEU A 377 26.69 5.60 -20.96
CA LEU A 377 26.89 4.27 -20.40
C LEU A 377 27.76 4.34 -19.13
N ALA A 378 27.36 3.61 -18.09
CA ALA A 378 28.10 3.52 -16.83
C ALA A 378 29.04 2.32 -16.78
N LEU A 379 28.54 1.14 -17.15
CA LEU A 379 29.25 -0.13 -17.06
C LEU A 379 29.00 -0.95 -18.32
N HIS A 380 30.06 -1.55 -18.87
CA HIS A 380 29.94 -2.56 -19.90
C HIS A 380 29.92 -3.95 -19.24
N ARG A 381 28.77 -4.63 -19.26
CA ARG A 381 28.62 -5.99 -18.73
C ARG A 381 28.43 -7.00 -19.85
N PRO A 382 29.36 -7.96 -20.03
CA PRO A 382 29.07 -9.12 -20.87
C PRO A 382 27.99 -9.98 -20.19
N GLY A 383 26.85 -10.19 -20.85
CA GLY A 383 25.75 -11.06 -20.37
C GLY A 383 24.51 -10.35 -19.81
N GLY A 384 24.58 -9.04 -19.53
CA GLY A 384 23.41 -8.26 -19.11
C GLY A 384 22.40 -8.07 -20.25
N SER A 385 21.11 -8.17 -19.96
CA SER A 385 20.06 -8.01 -20.97
C SER A 385 19.89 -6.56 -21.43
N VAL A 386 20.20 -5.59 -20.56
CA VAL A 386 20.04 -4.15 -20.80
C VAL A 386 21.32 -3.40 -20.42
N PRO A 387 21.80 -2.44 -21.25
CA PRO A 387 22.94 -1.60 -20.91
C PRO A 387 22.64 -0.66 -19.72
N LEU A 388 23.57 -0.55 -18.77
CA LEU A 388 23.42 0.30 -17.61
C LEU A 388 23.91 1.72 -17.90
N ARG A 389 23.07 2.72 -17.61
CA ARG A 389 23.34 4.14 -17.86
C ARG A 389 23.84 4.84 -16.60
N ALA A 390 24.62 5.91 -16.76
CA ALA A 390 25.23 6.70 -15.71
C ALA A 390 24.29 7.86 -15.32
N PRO A 391 23.54 7.77 -14.21
CA PRO A 391 22.39 8.66 -14.00
C PRO A 391 22.73 10.01 -13.36
N ALA A 392 23.89 10.14 -12.70
CA ALA A 392 24.24 11.29 -11.88
C ALA A 392 24.64 12.52 -12.70
N GLU A 393 24.04 13.66 -12.34
CA GLU A 393 24.25 14.98 -12.96
C GLU A 393 25.00 15.94 -12.01
N LEU A 394 24.72 15.87 -10.71
CA LEU A 394 25.28 16.76 -9.69
C LEU A 394 25.51 16.00 -8.38
N ALA A 395 26.65 16.23 -7.74
CA ALA A 395 26.97 15.70 -6.42
C ALA A 395 26.88 16.80 -5.36
N PHE A 396 26.26 16.48 -4.23
CA PHE A 396 26.14 17.38 -3.07
C PHE A 396 27.26 17.17 -2.07
N SER A 397 27.45 18.13 -1.15
CA SER A 397 28.40 17.98 -0.04
C SER A 397 28.10 16.71 0.75
N PRO A 398 29.13 15.91 1.10
CA PRO A 398 28.92 14.62 1.72
C PRO A 398 28.59 14.74 3.20
N HIS A 399 27.80 13.80 3.68
CA HIS A 399 27.70 13.45 5.09
C HIS A 399 29.02 12.86 5.61
N GLY A 400 29.18 12.78 6.93
CA GLY A 400 30.34 12.15 7.59
C GLY A 400 30.47 10.64 7.40
N GLY A 401 29.61 10.02 6.60
CA GLY A 401 29.57 8.60 6.24
C GLY A 401 28.24 8.29 5.52
N PRO A 402 27.82 7.01 5.41
CA PRO A 402 26.68 6.58 4.61
C PRO A 402 25.43 7.45 4.77
N VAL A 403 24.80 7.80 3.63
CA VAL A 403 23.49 8.48 3.61
C VAL A 403 22.40 7.42 3.72
N TYR A 404 21.72 7.31 4.84
CA TYR A 404 20.70 6.25 5.01
C TYR A 404 19.35 6.59 4.39
N SER A 405 19.02 7.88 4.24
CA SER A 405 17.73 8.28 3.69
C SER A 405 17.81 9.62 3.00
N VAL A 406 17.10 9.72 1.87
CA VAL A 406 16.81 10.96 1.16
C VAL A 406 15.31 11.12 0.97
N SER A 407 14.80 12.35 0.98
CA SER A 407 13.37 12.66 0.79
C SER A 407 13.21 13.95 0.02
N CYS A 408 12.74 13.88 -1.22
CA CYS A 408 12.38 15.06 -2.01
C CYS A 408 11.19 15.78 -1.37
N SER A 409 11.17 17.11 -1.49
CA SER A 409 10.06 17.92 -1.02
C SER A 409 8.83 17.71 -1.92
N PRO A 410 7.65 17.44 -1.35
CA PRO A 410 6.42 17.40 -2.12
C PRO A 410 5.89 18.80 -2.46
N PHE A 411 6.48 19.86 -1.89
CA PHE A 411 6.02 21.24 -2.01
C PHE A 411 6.93 22.14 -2.85
N HIS A 412 8.16 21.72 -3.13
CA HIS A 412 9.10 22.50 -3.92
C HIS A 412 10.04 21.62 -4.77
N ARG A 413 10.06 21.87 -6.09
CA ARG A 413 10.76 21.02 -7.09
C ARG A 413 12.25 20.84 -6.88
N ASN A 414 12.90 21.77 -6.18
CA ASN A 414 14.35 21.78 -5.99
C ASN A 414 14.77 21.47 -4.56
N LEU A 415 13.88 21.15 -3.63
CA LEU A 415 14.27 20.87 -2.25
C LEU A 415 14.25 19.38 -1.96
N PHE A 416 15.23 18.92 -1.18
CA PHE A 416 15.22 17.57 -0.60
C PHE A 416 15.96 17.54 0.74
N LEU A 417 15.64 16.53 1.53
CA LEU A 417 16.31 16.22 2.80
C LEU A 417 17.23 15.03 2.61
N SER A 418 18.35 14.99 3.33
CA SER A 418 19.18 13.81 3.50
C SER A 418 19.61 13.63 4.96
N CYS A 419 19.84 12.39 5.38
CA CYS A 419 20.41 12.07 6.69
C CYS A 419 21.32 10.85 6.65
N GLY A 420 22.27 10.78 7.59
CA GLY A 420 23.26 9.70 7.61
C GLY A 420 23.90 9.43 8.97
N THR A 421 25.11 8.85 8.93
CA THR A 421 25.88 8.45 10.12
C THR A 421 26.42 9.61 10.96
N ASP A 422 26.42 10.83 10.44
CA ASP A 422 26.82 12.02 11.19
C ASP A 422 25.73 12.53 12.15
N GLY A 423 24.54 11.91 12.13
CA GLY A 423 23.43 12.32 12.99
C GLY A 423 22.78 13.63 12.56
N GLN A 424 23.10 14.12 11.36
CA GLN A 424 22.59 15.37 10.82
C GLN A 424 21.50 15.14 9.78
N VAL A 425 20.53 16.05 9.76
CA VAL A 425 19.64 16.24 8.61
C VAL A 425 20.15 17.45 7.83
N HIS A 426 20.41 17.26 6.54
CA HIS A 426 20.73 18.35 5.63
C HIS A 426 19.50 18.67 4.77
N LEU A 427 19.12 19.94 4.72
CA LEU A 427 18.19 20.48 3.73
C LEU A 427 19.02 20.99 2.55
N HIS A 428 18.79 20.44 1.38
CA HIS A 428 19.53 20.78 0.17
C HIS A 428 18.62 21.46 -0.86
N SER A 429 19.22 22.36 -1.63
CA SER A 429 18.67 22.79 -2.91
C SER A 429 19.37 22.04 -4.03
N MET A 430 18.61 21.44 -4.95
CA MET A 430 19.11 20.73 -6.14
C MET A 430 19.82 21.64 -7.16
N LEU A 431 19.95 22.93 -6.84
CA LEU A 431 20.61 23.95 -7.65
C LEU A 431 22.02 24.31 -7.13
N GLN A 432 22.41 23.85 -5.94
CA GLN A 432 23.73 24.12 -5.36
C GLN A 432 24.28 22.91 -4.61
N THR A 433 25.59 22.86 -4.42
CA THR A 433 26.28 21.70 -3.83
C THR A 433 26.21 21.68 -2.30
N GLN A 434 26.31 22.85 -1.67
CA GLN A 434 26.25 22.99 -0.21
C GLN A 434 24.81 22.86 0.31
N PRO A 435 24.62 22.30 1.53
CA PRO A 435 23.32 22.30 2.18
C PRO A 435 22.89 23.74 2.53
N LEU A 436 21.60 24.00 2.44
CA LEU A 436 20.97 25.22 2.93
C LEU A 436 21.00 25.28 4.47
N ILE A 437 20.64 24.16 5.10
CA ILE A 437 20.56 24.03 6.56
C ILE A 437 21.10 22.66 6.95
N SER A 438 21.92 22.62 8.01
CA SER A 438 22.38 21.39 8.64
C SER A 438 21.94 21.33 10.10
N LEU A 439 21.11 20.34 10.44
CA LEU A 439 20.49 20.18 11.76
C LEU A 439 21.06 18.95 12.47
N GLN A 440 21.73 19.14 13.60
CA GLN A 440 22.21 18.03 14.44
C GLN A 440 21.07 17.50 15.32
N LEU A 441 20.44 16.39 14.91
CA LEU A 441 19.28 15.83 15.63
C LEU A 441 19.62 14.63 16.52
N SER A 442 20.70 13.91 16.22
CA SER A 442 21.18 12.77 17.01
C SER A 442 22.66 12.88 17.30
N LYS A 443 23.14 12.33 18.42
CA LYS A 443 24.58 12.13 18.65
C LYS A 443 25.09 10.82 18.04
N LYS A 444 24.18 9.95 17.61
CA LYS A 444 24.44 8.73 16.86
C LYS A 444 23.96 8.92 15.41
N TYR A 445 23.55 7.84 14.77
CA TYR A 445 23.10 7.83 13.37
C TYR A 445 21.65 8.27 13.24
N LEU A 446 21.30 8.82 12.08
CA LEU A 446 19.91 8.94 11.63
C LEU A 446 19.68 7.95 10.50
N PHE A 447 18.68 7.07 10.65
CA PHE A 447 18.42 6.00 9.69
C PHE A 447 17.35 6.36 8.66
N CYS A 448 16.44 7.26 8.99
CA CYS A 448 15.35 7.63 8.11
C CYS A 448 14.96 9.10 8.27
N VAL A 449 14.64 9.76 7.17
CA VAL A 449 14.02 11.10 7.14
C VAL A 449 12.88 11.08 6.14
N ARG A 450 11.74 11.68 6.50
CA ARG A 450 10.60 11.89 5.60
C ARG A 450 10.05 13.29 5.76
N TRP A 451 9.80 13.94 4.62
CA TRP A 451 9.01 15.16 4.59
C TRP A 451 7.55 14.86 4.94
N SER A 452 6.87 15.77 5.62
CA SER A 452 5.41 15.70 5.77
C SER A 452 4.74 15.74 4.40
N PRO A 453 3.72 14.90 4.12
CA PRO A 453 2.98 14.97 2.86
C PRO A 453 2.02 16.16 2.80
N VAL A 454 1.73 16.84 3.92
CA VAL A 454 0.71 17.89 4.02
C VAL A 454 1.19 19.25 4.49
N ARG A 455 2.35 19.34 5.15
CA ARG A 455 2.85 20.59 5.71
C ARG A 455 4.27 20.93 5.20
N PRO A 456 4.46 22.07 4.50
CA PRO A 456 5.73 22.40 3.84
C PRO A 456 6.96 22.49 4.72
N LEU A 457 6.83 22.92 5.97
CA LEU A 457 7.99 23.15 6.85
C LEU A 457 8.24 22.02 7.86
N VAL A 458 7.52 20.91 7.73
CA VAL A 458 7.56 19.79 8.68
C VAL A 458 8.20 18.55 8.08
N PHE A 459 9.05 17.90 8.88
CA PHE A 459 9.59 16.58 8.58
C PHE A 459 9.77 15.75 9.86
N ALA A 460 9.95 14.45 9.68
CA ALA A 460 10.25 13.51 10.75
C ALA A 460 11.59 12.80 10.49
N ALA A 461 12.32 12.48 11.55
CA ALA A 461 13.58 11.74 11.50
C ALA A 461 13.65 10.61 12.55
N ALA A 462 14.19 9.46 12.15
CA ALA A 462 14.38 8.28 13.00
C ALA A 462 15.83 8.21 13.50
N SER A 463 16.00 8.23 14.82
CA SER A 463 17.30 8.28 15.49
C SER A 463 17.78 6.90 15.95
N GLY A 464 19.09 6.69 15.83
CA GLY A 464 19.80 5.56 16.44
C GLY A 464 19.84 5.58 17.97
N GLU A 465 19.30 6.62 18.59
CA GLU A 465 19.08 6.70 20.05
C GLU A 465 17.72 6.15 20.49
N GLY A 466 16.87 5.72 19.55
CA GLY A 466 15.55 5.14 19.83
C GLY A 466 14.39 6.13 19.86
N ASP A 467 14.62 7.34 19.33
CA ASP A 467 13.65 8.42 19.25
C ASP A 467 13.21 8.70 17.81
N VAL A 468 11.97 9.15 17.67
CA VAL A 468 11.47 9.79 16.44
C VAL A 468 11.35 11.28 16.69
N HIS A 469 12.06 12.08 15.92
CA HIS A 469 12.06 13.53 16.02
C HIS A 469 11.06 14.13 15.02
N LEU A 470 10.12 14.93 15.51
CA LEU A 470 9.27 15.78 14.68
C LEU A 470 9.84 17.20 14.69
N PHE A 471 10.09 17.72 13.50
CA PHE A 471 10.71 19.02 13.30
C PHE A 471 9.79 19.93 12.50
N ASP A 472 9.78 21.21 12.87
CA ASP A 472 9.06 22.26 12.16
C ASP A 472 10.01 23.47 12.04
N LEU A 473 10.42 23.75 10.81
CA LEU A 473 11.36 24.83 10.48
C LEU A 473 10.80 26.23 10.80
N GLU A 474 9.48 26.38 10.93
CA GLU A 474 8.86 27.64 11.36
C GLU A 474 8.99 27.84 12.88
N LYS A 475 8.90 26.77 13.68
CA LYS A 475 8.92 26.86 15.15
C LYS A 475 10.32 26.79 15.73
N SER A 476 11.26 26.11 15.07
CA SER A 476 12.61 25.90 15.58
C SER A 476 13.63 25.77 14.45
N SER A 477 14.81 26.36 14.64
CA SER A 477 15.91 26.31 13.67
C SER A 477 17.03 25.33 14.06
N GLN A 478 16.94 24.69 15.24
CA GLN A 478 18.02 23.81 15.75
C GLN A 478 17.52 22.54 16.43
N LYS A 479 16.47 22.64 17.24
CA LYS A 479 15.98 21.52 18.07
C LYS A 479 14.68 20.95 17.53
N PRO A 480 14.44 19.63 17.66
CA PRO A 480 13.14 19.07 17.34
C PRO A 480 12.06 19.67 18.23
N VAL A 481 10.87 19.85 17.66
CA VAL A 481 9.70 20.37 18.41
C VAL A 481 9.19 19.29 19.36
N VAL A 482 9.16 18.04 18.88
CA VAL A 482 8.77 16.86 19.68
C VAL A 482 9.74 15.72 19.42
N SER A 483 10.13 15.02 20.49
CA SER A 483 10.90 13.78 20.41
C SER A 483 10.10 12.64 21.03
N LEU A 484 9.63 11.72 20.20
CA LEU A 484 8.80 10.59 20.57
C LEU A 484 9.68 9.40 20.95
N LYS A 485 9.50 8.88 22.17
CA LYS A 485 10.20 7.68 22.64
C LYS A 485 9.60 6.44 21.95
N GLN A 486 10.30 5.93 20.94
CA GLN A 486 9.85 4.78 20.14
C GLN A 486 10.25 3.46 20.80
N ALA A 487 11.55 3.26 21.00
CA ALA A 487 12.09 2.00 21.49
C ALA A 487 12.46 2.06 22.97
N ALA A 488 12.15 1.00 23.72
CA ALA A 488 12.67 0.84 25.07
C ALA A 488 14.18 0.51 25.03
N GLY A 489 14.95 1.01 26.01
CA GLY A 489 16.37 0.69 26.12
C GLY A 489 17.28 1.33 25.06
N GLY A 490 16.79 2.31 24.30
CA GLY A 490 17.61 3.07 23.35
C GLY A 490 18.04 2.29 22.11
N ARG A 491 17.28 1.24 21.74
CA ARG A 491 17.46 0.52 20.47
C ARG A 491 17.13 1.46 19.30
N PRO A 492 17.85 1.38 18.16
CA PRO A 492 17.61 2.26 17.02
C PRO A 492 16.19 2.19 16.45
N VAL A 493 15.74 3.32 15.91
CA VAL A 493 14.59 3.38 14.98
C VAL A 493 15.16 3.36 13.56
N TYR A 494 14.74 2.40 12.74
CA TYR A 494 15.33 2.20 11.40
C TYR A 494 14.48 2.79 10.29
N CYS A 495 13.16 2.79 10.44
CA CYS A 495 12.24 3.23 9.41
C CYS A 495 11.10 4.08 9.97
N LEU A 496 10.62 5.02 9.16
CA LEU A 496 9.47 5.86 9.45
C LEU A 496 8.73 6.18 8.16
N GLU A 497 7.40 6.25 8.20
CA GLU A 497 6.58 6.55 7.01
C GLU A 497 5.28 7.27 7.42
N PHE A 498 5.02 8.44 6.83
CA PHE A 498 3.75 9.14 6.96
C PHE A 498 2.67 8.43 6.14
N ASN A 499 1.45 8.42 6.66
CA ASN A 499 0.32 7.92 5.91
C ASN A 499 -0.19 8.99 4.93
N ALA A 500 0.04 8.78 3.63
CA ALA A 500 -0.34 9.74 2.59
C ALA A 500 -1.87 9.93 2.44
N LYS A 501 -2.69 8.97 2.89
CA LYS A 501 -4.16 9.05 2.82
C LYS A 501 -4.78 9.55 4.12
N GLN A 502 -4.11 9.31 5.26
CA GLN A 502 -4.50 9.82 6.57
C GLN A 502 -3.33 10.58 7.19
N PRO A 503 -3.12 11.86 6.81
CA PRO A 503 -1.89 12.61 7.14
C PRO A 503 -1.59 12.77 8.63
N GLY A 504 -2.59 12.57 9.50
CA GLY A 504 -2.42 12.56 10.94
C GLY A 504 -1.78 11.28 11.50
N LEU A 505 -1.44 10.29 10.67
CA LEU A 505 -0.80 9.05 11.12
C LEU A 505 0.67 8.96 10.66
N LEU A 506 1.53 8.57 11.59
CA LEU A 506 2.95 8.28 11.36
C LEU A 506 3.27 6.89 11.91
N ALA A 507 3.80 6.01 11.07
CA ALA A 507 4.33 4.71 11.52
C ALA A 507 5.86 4.79 11.67
N ALA A 508 6.39 4.15 12.70
CA ALA A 508 7.83 3.97 12.89
C ALA A 508 8.14 2.55 13.37
N GLY A 509 9.25 1.98 12.88
CA GLY A 509 9.71 0.64 13.20
C GLY A 509 11.09 0.66 13.85
N ASP A 510 11.27 -0.14 14.90
CA ASP A 510 12.49 -0.17 15.70
C ASP A 510 13.22 -1.54 15.73
N GLY A 511 14.42 -1.52 16.28
CA GLY A 511 15.27 -2.70 16.47
C GLY A 511 14.81 -3.68 17.55
N THR A 512 13.64 -3.49 18.16
CA THR A 512 13.01 -4.47 19.06
C THR A 512 11.94 -5.32 18.36
N GLY A 513 11.76 -5.12 17.06
CA GLY A 513 10.70 -5.76 16.29
C GLY A 513 9.32 -5.12 16.52
N THR A 514 9.27 -3.87 16.98
CA THR A 514 8.03 -3.17 17.29
C THR A 514 7.76 -2.06 16.29
N VAL A 515 6.52 -1.99 15.79
CA VAL A 515 6.01 -0.86 15.02
C VAL A 515 5.07 -0.05 15.91
N ARG A 516 5.25 1.26 15.97
CA ARG A 516 4.28 2.14 16.62
C ARG A 516 3.63 3.05 15.60
N VAL A 517 2.32 3.23 15.75
CA VAL A 517 1.53 4.17 14.96
C VAL A 517 1.16 5.33 15.86
N TRP A 518 1.60 6.52 15.47
CA TRP A 518 1.38 7.77 16.18
C TRP A 518 0.29 8.58 15.49
N ARG A 519 -0.62 9.16 16.29
CA ARG A 519 -1.51 10.24 15.87
C ARG A 519 -0.83 11.56 16.11
N LEU A 520 -0.61 12.32 15.06
CA LEU A 520 -0.05 13.66 15.10
C LEU A 520 -1.11 14.68 15.51
N SER A 521 -0.67 15.74 16.18
CA SER A 521 -1.50 16.91 16.50
C SER A 521 -1.71 17.79 15.27
N SER A 522 -2.70 18.70 15.35
CA SER A 522 -2.99 19.68 14.30
C SER A 522 -1.75 20.51 13.91
N ASP A 523 -0.89 20.79 14.88
CA ASP A 523 0.41 21.43 14.71
C ASP A 523 1.31 20.83 13.63
N PHE A 524 1.17 19.54 13.30
CA PHE A 524 1.98 18.86 12.29
C PHE A 524 1.21 18.54 11.01
N THR A 525 -0.11 18.76 11.00
CA THR A 525 -0.99 18.38 9.89
C THR A 525 -1.65 19.57 9.20
N GLU A 526 -1.88 20.67 9.91
CA GLU A 526 -2.54 21.87 9.39
C GLU A 526 -1.49 22.86 8.87
N GLN A 527 -1.57 23.18 7.58
CA GLN A 527 -0.66 24.12 6.94
C GLN A 527 -1.06 25.57 7.26
N GLY A 528 -0.10 26.35 7.75
CA GLY A 528 -0.23 27.79 7.92
C GLY A 528 -0.20 28.56 6.58
N PRO A 529 -0.86 29.74 6.50
CA PRO A 529 -1.07 30.46 5.24
C PRO A 529 0.22 31.00 4.59
N ARG A 530 1.32 31.11 5.34
CA ARG A 530 2.60 31.67 4.84
C ARG A 530 3.71 30.63 4.69
N GLU A 531 3.45 29.37 5.01
CA GLU A 531 4.49 28.34 5.01
C GLU A 531 5.08 28.10 3.62
N GLN A 532 4.24 28.08 2.59
CA GLN A 532 4.71 27.90 1.22
C GLN A 532 5.67 29.03 0.80
N SER A 533 5.31 30.28 1.11
CA SER A 533 6.15 31.44 0.81
C SER A 533 7.47 31.40 1.58
N ARG A 534 7.47 30.93 2.83
CA ARG A 534 8.71 30.74 3.60
C ARG A 534 9.57 29.62 3.04
N LEU A 535 8.97 28.51 2.61
CA LEU A 535 9.71 27.44 1.94
C LEU A 535 10.36 27.93 0.65
N GLU A 536 9.66 28.77 -0.13
CA GLU A 536 10.23 29.43 -1.31
C GLU A 536 11.37 30.38 -0.97
N GLN A 537 11.29 31.12 0.14
CA GLN A 537 12.40 31.96 0.62
C GLN A 537 13.62 31.10 0.94
N LEU A 538 13.45 30.04 1.73
CA LEU A 538 14.50 29.07 2.05
C LEU A 538 15.12 28.45 0.79
N ALA A 539 14.31 28.14 -0.22
CA ALA A 539 14.78 27.55 -1.46
C ALA A 539 15.68 28.50 -2.30
N ASN A 540 15.52 29.81 -2.12
CA ASN A 540 16.26 30.84 -2.83
C ASN A 540 17.47 31.35 -2.05
N GLU A 541 17.68 30.88 -0.81
CA GLU A 541 18.89 31.18 -0.05
C GLU A 541 20.13 30.59 -0.74
N ILE A 542 21.19 31.39 -0.79
CA ILE A 542 22.50 30.94 -1.24
C ILE A 542 23.20 30.41 0.00
N ALA A 543 23.69 29.17 -0.07
CA ALA A 543 24.48 28.61 1.02
C ALA A 543 25.79 29.40 1.17
N ASP A 544 26.12 29.81 2.40
CA ASP A 544 27.32 30.60 2.74
C ASP A 544 28.64 29.83 2.55
#